data_AF-A0A843SXJ0-F1
#
_entry.id   AF-A0A843SXJ0-F1
#
_cell.length_a   1.000
_cell.length_b   1.000
_cell.length_c   1.000
_cell.angle_alpha   90.00
_cell.angle_beta   90.00
_cell.angle_gamma   90.00
#
_symmetry.space_group_name_H-M   'P 1'
#
loop_
_entity.id
_entity.type
_entity.pdbx_description
1 polymer ?
#
loop_
_entity_poly.entity_id
_entity_poly.type
_entity_poly.pdbx_seq_one_letter_code
_entity_poly.pdbx_strand_id
1 'polypeptide(L)'
;DAPTTTNCNTGDTSYGWWTPLHKGRSLAEDVYEAITGWEGIENEDQLLAQSALYAAIPYDVFGEYFCEMAFDEGTLMTPDETLAQGEEWLTIALDHIATTGDFEIEPDIASSAEQFAYVLRARVRWARGNNAGALEDAARVQAGFVAWATRDGGGQRFRWNRVFASHNSFGMNTVIGPIDWWTGPGWPDVIPYTGYRNLGILPDGRAVTDDRYPITTTESETAVADTRVRVRDEGAVTNTFPRWSQQKYPGLDANIPLANWEEVWLIRAELEGGQAAIDFVNEIRSAHDLPLVTYLSATDAEGVTELIIEERRRSLFMEGRYWATKIREDLWFPRGVGSTPYPYSYRNGIRMVMPESEFEINPNLELSQRGTMCGDEAPA
;
A
#
# COMPACT_ATOMS: atom_id res chain seq x y z
N ASP A 1 4.76 2.93 -17.85
CA ASP A 1 6.22 3.19 -17.78
C ASP A 1 6.97 2.06 -17.10
N ALA A 2 8.27 1.94 -17.40
CA ALA A 2 9.20 1.12 -16.63
C ALA A 2 9.53 1.84 -15.31
N PRO A 3 9.70 1.12 -14.20
CA PRO A 3 10.12 1.73 -12.96
C PRO A 3 11.53 2.30 -13.11
N THR A 4 11.86 3.25 -12.24
CA THR A 4 13.23 3.71 -12.05
C THR A 4 14.09 2.57 -11.49
N THR A 5 15.18 2.28 -12.19
CA THR A 5 16.25 1.34 -11.81
C THR A 5 17.37 2.02 -11.01
N THR A 6 17.16 3.27 -10.59
CA THR A 6 18.12 3.97 -9.74
C THR A 6 17.99 3.51 -8.29
N ASN A 7 19.06 3.69 -7.50
CA ASN A 7 18.97 3.47 -6.05
C ASN A 7 18.02 4.50 -5.39
N CYS A 8 17.41 4.11 -4.26
CA CYS A 8 16.56 4.99 -3.46
C CYS A 8 17.27 6.28 -3.05
N ASN A 9 16.52 7.39 -3.07
CA ASN A 9 16.89 8.70 -2.50
C ASN A 9 18.28 9.23 -2.88
N THR A 10 18.72 8.98 -4.11
CA THR A 10 19.98 9.51 -4.68
C THR A 10 19.90 11.00 -5.06
N GLY A 11 18.72 11.61 -5.03
CA GLY A 11 18.46 13.02 -5.35
C GLY A 11 17.16 13.52 -4.73
N ASP A 12 16.70 14.74 -5.04
CA ASP A 12 15.51 15.34 -4.42
C ASP A 12 14.19 14.80 -5.01
N THR A 13 14.24 14.29 -6.24
CA THR A 13 13.11 13.66 -6.94
C THR A 13 13.33 12.19 -7.30
N SER A 14 14.52 11.64 -7.00
CA SER A 14 14.81 10.23 -7.27
C SER A 14 13.93 9.32 -6.40
N TYR A 15 13.20 8.41 -7.05
CA TYR A 15 12.57 7.26 -6.41
C TYR A 15 13.32 6.01 -6.89
N GLY A 16 13.41 4.98 -6.06
CA GLY A 16 14.02 3.70 -6.45
C GLY A 16 13.02 2.60 -6.17
N TRP A 17 12.44 2.02 -7.23
CA TRP A 17 11.42 0.97 -7.10
C TRP A 17 12.01 -0.40 -7.42
N TRP A 18 12.90 -0.48 -8.41
CA TRP A 18 13.41 -1.76 -8.88
C TRP A 18 14.61 -2.25 -8.05
N THR A 19 15.76 -1.60 -8.23
CA THR A 19 17.03 -2.03 -7.63
C THR A 19 17.02 -2.13 -6.11
N PRO A 20 16.42 -1.20 -5.35
CA PRO A 20 16.41 -1.30 -3.88
C PRO A 20 15.58 -2.47 -3.36
N LEU A 21 14.44 -2.76 -3.99
CA LEU A 21 13.58 -3.89 -3.59
C LEU A 21 14.26 -5.23 -3.92
N HIS A 22 14.85 -5.38 -5.11
CA HIS A 22 15.61 -6.59 -5.44
C HIS A 22 16.83 -6.79 -4.53
N LYS A 23 17.55 -5.72 -4.17
CA LYS A 23 18.65 -5.81 -3.21
C LYS A 23 18.17 -6.24 -1.83
N GLY A 24 17.05 -5.69 -1.36
CA GLY A 24 16.45 -6.08 -0.08
C GLY A 24 16.05 -7.55 -0.08
N ARG A 25 15.38 -8.00 -1.14
CA ARG A 25 14.98 -9.40 -1.36
C ARG A 25 16.19 -10.34 -1.34
N SER A 26 17.13 -10.14 -2.26
CA SER A 26 18.29 -11.02 -2.42
C SER A 26 19.15 -11.04 -1.16
N LEU A 27 19.33 -9.91 -0.48
CA LEU A 27 20.05 -9.91 0.81
C LEU A 27 19.32 -10.77 1.87
N ALA A 28 18.00 -10.68 1.95
CA ALA A 28 17.23 -11.46 2.93
C ALA A 28 17.28 -12.97 2.63
N GLU A 29 17.17 -13.34 1.35
CA GLU A 29 17.30 -14.72 0.87
C GLU A 29 18.71 -15.27 1.10
N ASP A 30 19.76 -14.53 0.72
CA ASP A 30 21.16 -14.91 0.94
C ASP A 30 21.48 -15.10 2.43
N VAL A 31 20.94 -14.23 3.30
CA VAL A 31 21.12 -14.34 4.76
C VAL A 31 20.41 -15.59 5.28
N TYR A 32 19.19 -15.87 4.82
CA TYR A 32 18.46 -17.08 5.20
C TYR A 32 19.24 -18.36 4.82
N GLU A 33 19.75 -18.42 3.58
CA GLU A 33 20.58 -19.54 3.11
C GLU A 33 21.88 -19.67 3.92
N ALA A 34 22.56 -18.56 4.20
CA ALA A 34 23.80 -18.55 4.97
C ALA A 34 23.60 -19.08 6.40
N ILE A 35 22.52 -18.68 7.08
CA ILE A 35 22.19 -19.16 8.43
C ILE A 35 21.94 -20.67 8.40
N THR A 36 21.13 -21.14 7.46
CA THR A 36 20.81 -22.58 7.31
C THR A 36 22.07 -23.43 7.01
N GLY A 37 23.10 -22.82 6.41
CA GLY A 37 24.36 -23.49 6.09
C GLY A 37 25.35 -23.65 7.24
N TRP A 38 25.10 -23.04 8.41
CA TRP A 38 26.00 -23.04 9.56
C TRP A 38 25.38 -23.76 10.76
N GLU A 39 26.21 -24.44 11.55
CA GLU A 39 25.77 -25.10 12.79
C GLU A 39 26.03 -24.22 14.02
N GLY A 40 25.17 -24.35 15.04
CA GLY A 40 25.40 -23.75 16.35
C GLY A 40 25.13 -22.25 16.43
N ILE A 41 24.26 -21.73 15.55
CA ILE A 41 23.80 -20.34 15.62
C ILE A 41 22.85 -20.18 16.80
N GLU A 42 23.12 -19.19 17.64
CA GLU A 42 22.20 -18.81 18.72
C GLU A 42 20.98 -18.09 18.14
N ASN A 43 19.78 -18.44 18.60
CA ASN A 43 18.50 -17.90 18.12
C ASN A 43 18.28 -18.08 16.60
N GLU A 44 18.75 -19.21 16.06
CA GLU A 44 18.69 -19.54 14.63
C GLU A 44 17.28 -19.34 14.04
N ASP A 45 16.24 -19.95 14.65
CA ASP A 45 14.86 -19.81 14.19
C ASP A 45 14.37 -18.36 14.20
N GLN A 46 14.77 -17.55 15.18
CA GLN A 46 14.40 -16.14 15.23
C GLN A 46 15.01 -15.37 14.05
N LEU A 47 16.28 -15.63 13.73
CA LEU A 47 16.97 -14.99 12.61
C LEU A 47 16.44 -15.45 11.25
N LEU A 48 16.13 -16.75 11.11
CA LEU A 48 15.49 -17.30 9.92
C LEU A 48 14.08 -16.72 9.71
N ALA A 49 13.27 -16.63 10.78
CA ALA A 49 11.96 -15.99 10.74
C ALA A 49 12.04 -14.53 10.26
N GLN A 50 12.97 -13.75 10.82
CA GLN A 50 13.18 -12.36 10.39
C GLN A 50 13.61 -12.27 8.92
N SER A 51 14.56 -13.11 8.51
CA SER A 51 15.05 -13.11 7.12
C SER A 51 13.94 -13.47 6.15
N ALA A 52 13.13 -14.48 6.45
CA ALA A 52 11.96 -14.88 5.66
C ALA A 52 10.91 -13.76 5.57
N LEU A 53 10.62 -13.04 6.67
CA LEU A 53 9.73 -11.86 6.64
C LEU A 53 10.25 -10.77 5.70
N TYR A 54 11.55 -10.46 5.76
CA TYR A 54 12.15 -9.45 4.91
C TYR A 54 12.23 -9.88 3.43
N ALA A 55 12.37 -11.18 3.15
CA ALA A 55 12.32 -11.73 1.79
C ALA A 55 10.91 -11.60 1.18
N ALA A 56 9.86 -11.80 1.97
CA ALA A 56 8.48 -11.70 1.50
C ALA A 56 8.03 -10.30 1.07
N ILE A 57 8.49 -9.25 1.76
CA ILE A 57 8.00 -7.86 1.55
C ILE A 57 8.20 -7.37 0.10
N PRO A 58 9.37 -7.56 -0.54
CA PRO A 58 9.53 -7.25 -1.95
C PRO A 58 8.57 -7.99 -2.87
N TYR A 59 8.28 -9.27 -2.64
CA TYR A 59 7.32 -10.04 -3.45
C TYR A 59 5.90 -9.48 -3.35
N ASP A 60 5.46 -9.08 -2.15
CA ASP A 60 4.18 -8.36 -1.94
C ASP A 60 4.12 -7.09 -2.82
N VAL A 61 5.15 -6.23 -2.71
CA VAL A 61 5.21 -5.00 -3.51
C VAL A 61 5.26 -5.29 -5.01
N PHE A 62 6.08 -6.25 -5.44
CA PHE A 62 6.18 -6.58 -6.86
C PHE A 62 4.87 -7.13 -7.41
N GLY A 63 4.25 -8.09 -6.72
CA GLY A 63 3.00 -8.70 -7.15
C GLY A 63 1.80 -7.74 -7.16
N GLU A 64 1.77 -6.73 -6.29
CA GLU A 64 0.71 -5.73 -6.34
C GLU A 64 0.92 -4.67 -7.44
N TYR A 65 2.15 -4.20 -7.62
CA TYR A 65 2.46 -3.02 -8.41
C TYR A 65 2.94 -3.32 -9.83
N PHE A 66 3.46 -4.51 -10.09
CA PHE A 66 3.98 -4.91 -11.39
C PHE A 66 3.08 -5.94 -12.04
N CYS A 67 2.89 -5.82 -13.35
CA CYS A 67 2.10 -6.79 -14.08
C CYS A 67 2.89 -8.04 -14.44
N GLU A 68 4.22 -7.96 -14.37
CA GLU A 68 5.11 -9.04 -14.75
C GLU A 68 6.41 -8.91 -13.97
N MET A 69 6.98 -10.06 -13.60
CA MET A 69 8.25 -10.14 -12.89
C MET A 69 9.04 -11.35 -13.38
N ALA A 70 10.34 -11.35 -13.13
CA ALA A 70 11.17 -12.53 -13.14
C ALA A 70 12.20 -12.38 -12.02
N PHE A 71 12.60 -13.50 -11.43
CA PHE A 71 13.54 -13.54 -10.32
C PHE A 71 14.63 -14.57 -10.63
N ASP A 72 15.88 -14.23 -10.31
CA ASP A 72 17.03 -15.15 -10.37
C ASP A 72 17.20 -15.87 -11.72
N GLU A 73 17.16 -15.09 -12.80
CA GLU A 73 17.16 -15.57 -14.19
C GLU A 73 15.99 -16.52 -14.52
N GLY A 74 14.92 -16.51 -13.74
CA GLY A 74 13.73 -17.35 -13.94
C GLY A 74 12.88 -16.94 -15.15
N THR A 75 11.80 -17.70 -15.38
CA THR A 75 10.80 -17.39 -16.39
C THR A 75 9.92 -16.22 -15.97
N LEU A 76 9.19 -15.64 -16.93
CA LEU A 76 8.23 -14.58 -16.66
C LEU A 76 7.11 -15.08 -15.74
N MET A 77 6.79 -14.31 -14.72
CA MET A 77 5.78 -14.58 -13.71
C MET A 77 4.67 -13.55 -13.77
N THR A 78 3.45 -14.02 -13.52
CA THR A 78 2.26 -13.20 -13.32
C THR A 78 2.26 -12.53 -11.93
N PRO A 79 1.37 -11.56 -11.69
CA PRO A 79 1.18 -10.95 -10.39
C PRO A 79 0.81 -11.96 -9.29
N ASP A 80 -0.09 -12.91 -9.57
CA ASP A 80 -0.48 -13.94 -8.59
C ASP A 80 0.69 -14.88 -8.27
N GLU A 81 1.44 -15.33 -9.28
CA GLU A 81 2.63 -16.17 -9.06
C GLU A 81 3.69 -15.43 -8.23
N THR A 82 3.85 -14.12 -8.44
CA THR A 82 4.75 -13.29 -7.64
C THR A 82 4.28 -13.16 -6.19
N LEU A 83 2.98 -12.91 -5.99
CA LEU A 83 2.38 -12.88 -4.65
C LEU A 83 2.47 -14.25 -3.96
N ALA A 84 2.39 -15.35 -4.71
CA ALA A 84 2.53 -16.70 -4.18
C ALA A 84 3.91 -16.95 -3.56
N GLN A 85 4.98 -16.43 -4.17
CA GLN A 85 6.32 -16.47 -3.58
C GLN A 85 6.39 -15.71 -2.26
N GLY A 86 5.75 -14.54 -2.19
CA GLY A 86 5.63 -13.78 -0.93
C GLY A 86 4.89 -14.56 0.16
N GLU A 87 3.80 -15.24 -0.19
CA GLU A 87 3.03 -16.08 0.74
C GLU A 87 3.85 -17.29 1.25
N GLU A 88 4.65 -17.90 0.38
CA GLU A 88 5.55 -19.01 0.76
C GLU A 88 6.57 -18.55 1.79
N TRP A 89 7.27 -17.43 1.55
CA TRP A 89 8.19 -16.84 2.52
C TRP A 89 7.53 -16.46 3.85
N LEU A 90 6.30 -15.94 3.82
CA LEU A 90 5.53 -15.64 5.04
C LEU A 90 5.14 -16.92 5.81
N THR A 91 4.91 -18.02 5.10
CA THR A 91 4.63 -19.31 5.72
C THR A 91 5.89 -19.89 6.36
N ILE A 92 7.03 -19.83 5.69
CA ILE A 92 8.35 -20.18 6.26
C ILE A 92 8.62 -19.36 7.53
N ALA A 93 8.37 -18.05 7.49
CA ALA A 93 8.54 -17.19 8.67
C ALA A 93 7.67 -17.66 9.85
N LEU A 94 6.39 -17.95 9.60
CA LEU A 94 5.47 -18.42 10.62
C LEU A 94 5.85 -19.80 11.18
N ASP A 95 6.42 -20.70 10.36
CA ASP A 95 6.90 -22.01 10.82
C ASP A 95 8.09 -21.86 11.80
N HIS A 96 9.02 -20.94 11.52
CA HIS A 96 10.09 -20.60 12.46
C HIS A 96 9.57 -19.90 13.72
N ILE A 97 8.62 -18.97 13.58
CA ILE A 97 7.96 -18.30 14.73
C ILE A 97 7.26 -19.33 15.62
N ALA A 98 6.60 -20.33 15.04
CA ALA A 98 5.97 -21.41 15.81
C ALA A 98 6.98 -22.25 16.63
N THR A 99 8.24 -22.30 16.20
CA THR A 99 9.31 -23.01 16.89
C THR A 99 9.96 -22.17 17.99
N THR A 100 10.26 -20.89 17.70
CA THR A 100 10.95 -19.99 18.64
C THR A 100 10.01 -19.27 19.63
N GLY A 101 8.72 -19.19 19.30
CA GLY A 101 7.73 -18.34 19.98
C GLY A 101 7.67 -16.94 19.35
N ASP A 102 6.61 -16.18 19.65
CA ASP A 102 6.52 -14.79 19.19
C ASP A 102 7.59 -13.91 19.85
N PHE A 103 8.11 -12.94 19.09
CA PHE A 103 9.19 -12.07 19.51
C PHE A 103 9.07 -10.67 18.90
N GLU A 104 9.70 -9.71 19.56
CA GLU A 104 9.85 -8.35 19.05
C GLU A 104 10.96 -8.31 17.98
N ILE A 105 10.70 -7.67 16.84
CA ILE A 105 11.70 -7.41 15.80
C ILE A 105 12.23 -6.01 16.04
N GLU A 106 13.43 -5.88 16.63
CA GLU A 106 14.06 -4.60 17.03
C GLU A 106 13.11 -3.69 17.88
N PRO A 107 13.62 -2.88 18.82
CA PRO A 107 12.74 -2.12 19.73
C PRO A 107 11.80 -1.09 19.06
N ASP A 108 11.94 -0.85 17.75
CA ASP A 108 11.18 0.16 16.99
C ASP A 108 10.55 -0.35 15.68
N ILE A 109 10.67 -1.65 15.33
CA ILE A 109 10.09 -2.16 14.07
C ILE A 109 8.74 -2.83 14.32
N ALA A 110 8.67 -3.90 15.11
CA ALA A 110 7.40 -4.57 15.39
C ALA A 110 7.43 -5.24 16.76
N SER A 111 6.38 -5.02 17.56
CA SER A 111 6.23 -5.64 18.89
C SER A 111 5.93 -7.14 18.86
N SER A 112 5.59 -7.68 17.69
CA SER A 112 5.22 -9.08 17.46
C SER A 112 5.55 -9.46 16.01
N ALA A 113 6.49 -10.38 15.85
CA ALA A 113 6.85 -10.97 14.58
C ALA A 113 5.69 -11.79 14.00
N GLU A 114 4.94 -12.47 14.87
CA GLU A 114 3.76 -13.26 14.50
C GLU A 114 2.68 -12.38 13.88
N GLN A 115 2.29 -11.30 14.54
CA GLN A 115 1.29 -10.37 13.99
C GLN A 115 1.80 -9.65 12.75
N PHE A 116 3.11 -9.36 12.65
CA PHE A 116 3.68 -8.79 11.43
C PHE A 116 3.50 -9.74 10.24
N ALA A 117 3.84 -11.02 10.42
CA ALA A 117 3.65 -12.06 9.42
C ALA A 117 2.18 -12.21 9.02
N TYR A 118 1.26 -12.21 10.00
CA TYR A 118 -0.17 -12.34 9.72
C TYR A 118 -0.76 -11.15 8.99
N VAL A 119 -0.38 -9.91 9.29
CA VAL A 119 -0.85 -8.74 8.51
C VAL A 119 -0.38 -8.85 7.06
N LEU A 120 0.91 -9.14 6.84
CA LEU A 120 1.47 -9.27 5.48
C LEU A 120 0.82 -10.43 4.72
N ARG A 121 0.58 -11.59 5.37
CA ARG A 121 -0.01 -12.75 4.70
C ARG A 121 -1.50 -12.58 4.45
N ALA A 122 -2.23 -11.95 5.36
CA ALA A 122 -3.61 -11.55 5.13
C ALA A 122 -3.74 -10.63 3.92
N ARG A 123 -2.84 -9.64 3.81
CA ARG A 123 -2.76 -8.73 2.65
C ARG A 123 -2.48 -9.49 1.36
N VAL A 124 -1.43 -10.31 1.33
CA VAL A 124 -1.04 -11.07 0.13
C VAL A 124 -2.20 -11.98 -0.30
N ARG A 125 -2.78 -12.74 0.63
CA ARG A 125 -3.93 -13.62 0.34
C ARG A 125 -5.14 -12.84 -0.12
N TRP A 126 -5.42 -11.68 0.47
CA TRP A 126 -6.46 -10.79 -0.01
C TRP A 126 -6.17 -10.38 -1.45
N ALA A 127 -4.99 -9.85 -1.77
CA ALA A 127 -4.62 -9.44 -3.13
C ALA A 127 -4.70 -10.58 -4.18
N ARG A 128 -4.50 -11.83 -3.75
CA ARG A 128 -4.62 -13.05 -4.57
C ARG A 128 -6.05 -13.59 -4.73
N GLY A 129 -7.04 -13.01 -4.03
CA GLY A 129 -8.42 -13.52 -4.00
C GLY A 129 -8.63 -14.70 -3.05
N ASN A 130 -7.63 -15.10 -2.26
CA ASN A 130 -7.77 -16.12 -1.20
C ASN A 130 -8.43 -15.51 0.05
N ASN A 131 -9.72 -15.17 -0.08
CA ASN A 131 -10.48 -14.47 0.95
C ASN A 131 -10.60 -15.25 2.26
N ALA A 132 -10.73 -16.58 2.20
CA ALA A 132 -10.82 -17.42 3.39
C ALA A 132 -9.50 -17.40 4.20
N GLY A 133 -8.36 -17.57 3.54
CA GLY A 133 -7.06 -17.49 4.19
C GLY A 133 -6.73 -16.08 4.68
N ALA A 134 -7.17 -15.05 3.96
CA ALA A 134 -7.02 -13.66 4.38
C ALA A 134 -7.78 -13.37 5.68
N LEU A 135 -9.02 -13.86 5.81
CA LEU A 135 -9.80 -13.74 7.05
C LEU A 135 -9.16 -14.50 8.23
N GLU A 136 -8.65 -15.70 7.99
CA GLU A 136 -7.98 -16.50 9.02
C GLU A 136 -6.77 -15.76 9.60
N ASP A 137 -5.90 -15.22 8.73
CA ASP A 137 -4.73 -14.48 9.16
C ASP A 137 -5.09 -13.13 9.80
N ALA A 138 -6.06 -12.40 9.22
CA ALA A 138 -6.52 -11.12 9.77
C ALA A 138 -7.10 -11.26 11.18
N ALA A 139 -7.74 -12.39 11.50
CA ALA A 139 -8.26 -12.67 12.84
C ALA A 139 -7.17 -12.91 13.89
N ARG A 140 -5.90 -13.05 13.51
CA ARG A 140 -4.76 -13.22 14.43
C ARG A 140 -4.15 -11.91 14.90
N VAL A 141 -4.56 -10.78 14.31
CA VAL A 141 -3.99 -9.46 14.57
C VAL A 141 -4.83 -8.72 15.61
N GLN A 142 -4.17 -8.03 16.53
CA GLN A 142 -4.81 -7.25 17.58
C GLN A 142 -4.89 -5.76 17.19
N ALA A 143 -5.95 -5.10 17.64
CA ALA A 143 -6.09 -3.65 17.49
C ALA A 143 -4.89 -2.92 18.12
N GLY A 144 -4.39 -1.89 17.45
CA GLY A 144 -3.20 -1.13 17.86
C GLY A 144 -1.87 -1.71 17.36
N PHE A 145 -1.84 -2.91 16.76
CA PHE A 145 -0.62 -3.46 16.19
C PHE A 145 -0.13 -2.64 14.97
N VAL A 146 1.16 -2.31 14.96
CA VAL A 146 1.83 -1.67 13.82
C VAL A 146 3.25 -2.22 13.68
N ALA A 147 3.63 -2.55 12.45
CA ALA A 147 5.01 -2.79 12.05
C ALA A 147 5.53 -1.64 11.18
N TRP A 148 6.73 -1.17 11.45
CA TRP A 148 7.27 0.08 10.93
C TRP A 148 8.41 -0.12 9.93
N ALA A 149 8.33 0.58 8.80
CA ALA A 149 9.52 0.91 8.03
C ALA A 149 10.23 2.10 8.68
N THR A 150 11.30 1.81 9.44
CA THR A 150 12.00 2.84 10.21
C THR A 150 12.70 3.87 9.34
N ARG A 151 12.74 5.12 9.81
CA ARG A 151 13.36 6.27 9.15
C ARG A 151 14.32 6.99 10.10
N ASP A 152 15.22 7.77 9.53
CA ASP A 152 16.18 8.59 10.28
C ASP A 152 16.41 9.90 9.54
N GLY A 153 16.40 11.01 10.28
CA GLY A 153 16.64 12.36 9.79
C GLY A 153 18.08 12.86 10.00
N GLY A 154 18.87 12.21 10.85
CA GLY A 154 20.26 12.57 11.14
C GLY A 154 21.30 11.96 10.18
N GLY A 155 20.91 10.95 9.40
CA GLY A 155 21.78 10.18 8.52
C GLY A 155 21.74 10.52 7.03
N GLN A 156 22.17 9.53 6.23
CA GLN A 156 22.21 9.59 4.76
C GLN A 156 20.79 9.64 4.17
N ARG A 157 20.63 10.35 3.04
CA ARG A 157 19.32 10.60 2.40
C ARG A 157 18.48 9.33 2.14
N PHE A 158 19.10 8.16 2.01
CA PHE A 158 18.39 6.89 1.85
C PHE A 158 17.57 6.42 3.05
N ARG A 159 17.81 6.95 4.26
CA ARG A 159 16.99 6.66 5.45
C ARG A 159 15.87 7.66 5.70
N TRP A 160 15.85 8.77 4.98
CA TRP A 160 14.85 9.81 5.19
C TRP A 160 13.44 9.31 4.84
N ASN A 161 12.45 9.75 5.61
CA ASN A 161 11.06 9.71 5.22
C ASN A 161 10.90 10.55 3.96
N ARG A 162 10.73 9.86 2.83
CA ARG A 162 10.69 10.49 1.51
C ARG A 162 9.38 11.22 1.26
N VAL A 163 8.30 10.80 1.92
CA VAL A 163 7.00 11.48 1.85
C VAL A 163 7.13 12.88 2.45
N PHE A 164 7.70 12.99 3.65
CA PHE A 164 8.01 14.28 4.28
C PHE A 164 9.04 15.09 3.47
N ALA A 165 10.15 14.48 3.06
CA ALA A 165 11.19 15.20 2.32
C ALA A 165 10.64 15.86 1.05
N SER A 166 9.85 15.12 0.27
CA SER A 166 9.31 15.61 -1.01
C SER A 166 8.16 16.62 -0.85
N HIS A 167 7.24 16.40 0.09
CA HIS A 167 6.10 17.29 0.31
C HIS A 167 6.44 18.50 1.17
N ASN A 168 7.25 18.34 2.22
CA ASN A 168 7.44 19.35 3.27
C ASN A 168 8.79 20.04 3.16
N SER A 169 9.89 19.30 2.98
CA SER A 169 11.23 19.89 2.95
C SER A 169 11.56 20.54 1.60
N PHE A 170 11.30 19.83 0.50
CA PHE A 170 11.66 20.28 -0.85
C PHE A 170 10.50 20.96 -1.59
N GLY A 171 9.25 20.67 -1.21
CA GLY A 171 8.07 21.23 -1.86
C GLY A 171 7.88 20.77 -3.32
N MET A 172 8.42 19.61 -3.69
CA MET A 172 8.35 19.05 -5.04
C MET A 172 7.03 18.32 -5.31
N ASN A 173 6.33 17.91 -4.26
CA ASN A 173 5.04 17.23 -4.33
C ASN A 173 3.95 18.05 -3.64
N THR A 174 2.71 17.88 -4.12
CA THR A 174 1.51 18.46 -3.52
C THR A 174 0.46 17.39 -3.31
N VAL A 175 -0.27 17.50 -2.21
CA VAL A 175 -1.52 16.76 -2.05
C VAL A 175 -2.57 17.36 -2.98
N ILE A 176 -3.23 16.52 -3.78
CA ILE A 176 -4.22 16.96 -4.77
C ILE A 176 -5.65 16.96 -4.18
N GLY A 177 -6.50 17.84 -4.70
CA GLY A 177 -7.95 17.80 -4.47
C GLY A 177 -8.61 16.74 -5.35
N PRO A 178 -9.95 16.72 -5.42
CA PRO A 178 -10.67 15.87 -6.37
C PRO A 178 -10.12 16.06 -7.79
N ILE A 179 -10.03 14.96 -8.55
CA ILE A 179 -9.56 14.99 -9.94
C ILE A 179 -10.74 15.39 -10.82
N ASP A 180 -10.69 16.59 -11.38
CA ASP A 180 -11.73 17.20 -12.23
C ASP A 180 -11.20 17.60 -13.63
N TRP A 181 -9.95 17.23 -13.93
CA TRP A 181 -9.21 17.63 -15.13
C TRP A 181 -8.91 16.45 -16.06
N TRP A 182 -9.35 15.23 -15.71
CA TRP A 182 -9.25 14.07 -16.59
C TRP A 182 -10.36 14.14 -17.63
N THR A 183 -9.98 14.22 -18.91
CA THR A 183 -10.93 14.33 -20.02
C THR A 183 -10.76 13.15 -20.97
N GLY A 184 -11.86 12.48 -21.34
CA GLY A 184 -11.85 11.43 -22.37
C GLY A 184 -13.08 10.52 -22.28
N PRO A 185 -13.30 9.64 -23.27
CA PRO A 185 -14.41 8.70 -23.24
C PRO A 185 -14.35 7.81 -21.99
N GLY A 186 -15.46 7.73 -21.25
CA GLY A 186 -15.59 6.86 -20.07
C GLY A 186 -15.21 7.51 -18.73
N TRP A 187 -14.69 8.74 -18.72
CA TRP A 187 -14.39 9.45 -17.47
C TRP A 187 -15.55 10.38 -17.06
N PRO A 188 -15.98 10.37 -15.79
CA PRO A 188 -16.88 11.40 -15.27
C PRO A 188 -16.17 12.75 -15.14
N ASP A 189 -16.94 13.84 -15.02
CA ASP A 189 -16.40 15.20 -14.87
C ASP A 189 -15.51 15.35 -13.62
N VAL A 190 -15.86 14.64 -12.54
CA VAL A 190 -15.03 14.49 -11.34
C VAL A 190 -14.90 13.01 -11.02
N ILE A 191 -13.67 12.56 -10.80
CA ILE A 191 -13.35 11.17 -10.50
C ILE A 191 -13.74 10.84 -9.04
N PRO A 192 -14.66 9.87 -8.81
CA PRO A 192 -15.05 9.41 -7.47
C PRO A 192 -13.87 9.05 -6.57
N TYR A 193 -14.04 9.16 -5.25
CA TYR A 193 -13.02 8.85 -4.21
C TYR A 193 -11.60 9.35 -4.51
N THR A 194 -11.47 10.51 -5.15
CA THR A 194 -10.18 11.20 -5.31
C THR A 194 -10.13 12.47 -4.47
N GLY A 195 -8.91 12.93 -4.17
CA GLY A 195 -8.67 14.16 -3.43
C GLY A 195 -8.56 13.98 -1.92
N TYR A 196 -7.57 14.61 -1.32
CA TYR A 196 -7.24 14.47 0.12
C TYR A 196 -7.21 15.81 0.86
N ARG A 197 -7.78 16.87 0.26
CA ARG A 197 -7.78 18.21 0.85
C ARG A 197 -8.96 18.36 1.78
N ASN A 198 -8.70 18.82 3.01
CA ASN A 198 -9.70 19.21 4.00
C ASN A 198 -10.78 18.17 4.27
N LEU A 199 -10.43 16.88 4.20
CA LEU A 199 -11.38 15.79 4.37
C LEU A 199 -12.14 15.89 5.69
N GLY A 200 -13.45 15.75 5.62
CA GLY A 200 -14.36 15.78 6.76
C GLY A 200 -15.26 14.54 6.82
N ILE A 201 -15.87 14.33 7.98
CA ILE A 201 -16.87 13.29 8.24
C ILE A 201 -18.06 13.96 8.93
N LEU A 202 -19.27 13.77 8.40
CA LEU A 202 -20.49 14.31 9.02
C LEU A 202 -20.79 13.64 10.37
N PRO A 203 -21.60 14.27 11.25
CA PRO A 203 -21.91 13.71 12.57
C PRO A 203 -22.55 12.31 12.57
N ASP A 204 -23.23 11.93 11.48
CA ASP A 204 -23.83 10.61 11.29
C ASP A 204 -22.84 9.56 10.72
N GLY A 205 -21.59 9.97 10.49
CA GLY A 205 -20.51 9.13 9.96
C GLY A 205 -20.38 9.11 8.45
N ARG A 206 -21.15 9.92 7.70
CA ARG A 206 -20.98 9.99 6.24
C ARG A 206 -19.69 10.71 5.86
N ALA A 207 -18.88 10.08 5.00
CA ALA A 207 -17.58 10.60 4.55
C ALA A 207 -17.53 10.95 3.04
N VAL A 208 -18.49 10.46 2.26
CA VAL A 208 -18.66 10.75 0.83
C VAL A 208 -20.10 11.17 0.53
N THR A 209 -20.28 11.97 -0.53
CA THR A 209 -21.60 12.30 -1.07
C THR A 209 -22.22 11.10 -1.81
N ASP A 210 -23.49 11.20 -2.19
CA ASP A 210 -24.15 10.18 -3.03
C ASP A 210 -23.48 10.06 -4.43
N ASP A 211 -22.82 11.13 -4.90
CA ASP A 211 -21.98 11.13 -6.11
C ASP A 211 -20.55 10.64 -5.85
N ARG A 212 -20.26 10.10 -4.66
CA ARG A 212 -18.97 9.52 -4.23
C ARG A 212 -17.82 10.54 -4.20
N TYR A 213 -18.14 11.81 -4.00
CA TYR A 213 -17.14 12.85 -3.76
C TYR A 213 -16.82 12.94 -2.28
N PRO A 214 -15.55 13.20 -1.90
CA PRO A 214 -15.19 13.33 -0.50
C PRO A 214 -15.92 14.50 0.13
N ILE A 215 -16.54 14.28 1.29
CA ILE A 215 -17.04 15.37 2.12
C ILE A 215 -15.85 16.13 2.68
N THR A 216 -15.91 17.46 2.60
CA THR A 216 -14.87 18.36 3.10
C THR A 216 -15.39 19.28 4.20
N THR A 217 -14.48 19.69 5.09
CA THR A 217 -14.75 20.71 6.12
C THR A 217 -14.93 22.11 5.54
N THR A 218 -14.56 22.32 4.28
CA THR A 218 -14.80 23.59 3.56
C THR A 218 -16.22 23.71 3.02
N GLU A 219 -16.90 22.58 2.79
CA GLU A 219 -18.24 22.54 2.20
C GLU A 219 -19.34 22.22 3.22
N SER A 220 -18.96 21.76 4.43
CA SER A 220 -19.90 21.48 5.52
C SER A 220 -19.37 21.98 6.86
N GLU A 221 -20.09 22.94 7.46
CA GLU A 221 -19.78 23.47 8.81
C GLU A 221 -19.97 22.44 9.93
N THR A 222 -20.69 21.34 9.65
CA THR A 222 -20.95 20.27 10.63
C THR A 222 -19.97 19.10 10.51
N ALA A 223 -19.18 19.05 9.43
CA ALA A 223 -18.21 17.98 9.24
C ALA A 223 -17.03 18.13 10.22
N VAL A 224 -16.69 17.04 10.89
CA VAL A 224 -15.49 16.92 11.73
C VAL A 224 -14.30 16.62 10.82
N ALA A 225 -13.20 17.34 10.99
CA ALA A 225 -11.97 17.11 10.21
C ALA A 225 -11.40 15.72 10.47
N ASP A 226 -11.05 14.99 9.40
CA ASP A 226 -10.41 13.68 9.51
C ASP A 226 -8.96 13.84 9.97
N THR A 227 -8.66 13.40 11.19
CA THR A 227 -7.38 13.56 11.86
C THR A 227 -6.25 12.74 11.23
N ARG A 228 -6.59 11.70 10.45
CA ARG A 228 -5.64 10.80 9.79
C ARG A 228 -5.07 11.38 8.49
N VAL A 229 -5.81 12.31 7.87
CA VAL A 229 -5.48 12.90 6.56
C VAL A 229 -5.25 14.41 6.66
N ARG A 230 -4.53 14.84 7.71
CA ARG A 230 -4.24 16.27 7.89
C ARG A 230 -3.29 16.78 6.81
N VAL A 231 -3.68 17.90 6.20
CA VAL A 231 -2.92 18.62 5.18
C VAL A 231 -2.89 20.10 5.49
N ARG A 232 -1.90 20.81 4.96
CA ARG A 232 -1.74 22.26 5.12
C ARG A 232 -1.64 22.92 3.75
N ASP A 233 -2.41 23.98 3.54
CA ASP A 233 -2.24 24.88 2.40
C ASP A 233 -0.97 25.72 2.62
N GLU A 234 -0.03 25.62 1.69
CA GLU A 234 1.26 26.32 1.70
C GLU A 234 1.22 27.56 0.78
N GLY A 235 0.08 27.83 0.15
CA GLY A 235 -0.10 28.88 -0.84
C GLY A 235 0.56 28.55 -2.19
N ALA A 236 0.54 29.53 -3.10
CA ALA A 236 1.19 29.43 -4.40
C ALA A 236 2.71 29.60 -4.24
N VAL A 237 3.49 28.59 -4.62
CA VAL A 237 4.95 28.61 -4.39
C VAL A 237 5.74 28.98 -5.64
N THR A 238 5.26 28.69 -6.86
CA THR A 238 5.91 29.10 -8.13
C THR A 238 5.02 28.99 -9.38
N ASN A 239 3.95 28.19 -9.34
CA ASN A 239 2.89 28.12 -10.34
C ASN A 239 1.58 28.61 -9.70
N THR A 240 0.60 29.03 -10.50
CA THR A 240 -0.70 29.55 -10.03
C THR A 240 -1.55 28.55 -9.25
N PHE A 241 -1.04 27.35 -8.95
CA PHE A 241 -1.72 26.31 -8.20
C PHE A 241 -1.23 26.31 -6.73
N PRO A 242 -2.16 26.30 -5.75
CA PRO A 242 -1.77 26.20 -4.35
C PRO A 242 -1.11 24.84 -4.07
N ARG A 243 0.01 24.87 -3.36
CA ARG A 243 0.71 23.67 -2.89
C ARG A 243 0.13 23.24 -1.55
N TRP A 244 -0.13 21.96 -1.40
CA TRP A 244 -0.62 21.37 -0.15
C TRP A 244 0.39 20.36 0.37
N SER A 245 0.84 20.53 1.61
CA SER A 245 1.75 19.58 2.26
C SER A 245 0.97 18.65 3.17
N GLN A 246 1.43 17.40 3.27
CA GLN A 246 0.93 16.43 4.22
C GLN A 246 1.41 16.74 5.65
N GLN A 247 0.63 16.37 6.66
CA GLN A 247 1.00 16.54 8.07
C GLN A 247 1.04 15.20 8.83
N LYS A 248 0.87 14.05 8.14
CA LYS A 248 0.90 12.70 8.74
C LYS A 248 2.30 12.35 9.24
N TYR A 249 3.32 12.63 8.44
CA TYR A 249 4.72 12.46 8.80
C TYR A 249 5.31 13.82 9.17
N PRO A 250 5.68 14.06 10.45
CA PRO A 250 6.12 15.39 10.91
C PRO A 250 7.61 15.69 10.67
N GLY A 251 8.41 14.71 10.22
CA GLY A 251 9.87 14.84 10.09
C GLY A 251 10.50 13.84 9.13
N LEU A 252 11.81 14.02 8.88
CA LEU A 252 12.62 13.11 8.06
C LEU A 252 12.86 11.75 8.73
N ASP A 253 12.73 11.69 10.06
CA ASP A 253 12.83 10.50 10.91
C ASP A 253 11.48 9.84 11.20
N ALA A 254 10.37 10.40 10.69
CA ALA A 254 9.06 9.82 10.92
C ALA A 254 8.95 8.43 10.27
N ASN A 255 8.78 7.39 11.08
CA ASN A 255 8.56 6.02 10.61
C ASN A 255 7.29 5.93 9.77
N ILE A 256 7.27 4.98 8.84
CA ILE A 256 6.13 4.73 7.95
C ILE A 256 5.51 3.39 8.35
N PRO A 257 4.20 3.31 8.65
CA PRO A 257 3.55 2.02 8.85
C PRO A 257 3.71 1.17 7.60
N LEU A 258 4.36 0.01 7.74
CA LEU A 258 4.49 -0.96 6.66
C LEU A 258 3.33 -1.96 6.69
N ALA A 259 2.86 -2.30 7.89
CA ALA A 259 1.73 -3.18 8.16
C ALA A 259 1.05 -2.70 9.45
N ASN A 260 -0.28 -2.69 9.51
CA ASN A 260 -1.01 -2.27 10.70
C ASN A 260 -2.38 -2.94 10.81
N TRP A 261 -2.95 -2.86 12.01
CA TRP A 261 -4.25 -3.44 12.34
C TRP A 261 -5.42 -2.84 11.55
N GLU A 262 -5.36 -1.57 11.16
CA GLU A 262 -6.46 -0.91 10.42
C GLU A 262 -6.62 -1.54 9.03
N GLU A 263 -5.50 -1.89 8.38
CA GLU A 263 -5.53 -2.59 7.10
C GLU A 263 -6.26 -3.93 7.19
N VAL A 264 -5.98 -4.75 8.20
CA VAL A 264 -6.64 -6.05 8.37
C VAL A 264 -8.09 -5.90 8.81
N TRP A 265 -8.45 -4.85 9.56
CA TRP A 265 -9.85 -4.55 9.85
C TRP A 265 -10.61 -4.20 8.58
N LEU A 266 -10.00 -3.46 7.67
CA LEU A 266 -10.60 -3.12 6.38
C LEU A 266 -10.69 -4.35 5.45
N ILE A 267 -9.72 -5.27 5.49
CA ILE A 267 -9.83 -6.58 4.82
C ILE A 267 -11.02 -7.36 5.37
N ARG A 268 -11.16 -7.44 6.70
CA ARG A 268 -12.30 -8.12 7.32
C ARG A 268 -13.62 -7.45 7.00
N ALA A 269 -13.67 -6.12 7.02
CA ALA A 269 -14.86 -5.36 6.67
C ALA A 269 -15.34 -5.68 5.25
N GLU A 270 -14.42 -5.72 4.30
CA GLU A 270 -14.72 -6.05 2.90
C GLU A 270 -15.23 -7.49 2.73
N LEU A 271 -14.59 -8.46 3.40
CA LEU A 271 -14.88 -9.87 3.22
C LEU A 271 -16.09 -10.36 4.03
N GLU A 272 -16.37 -9.74 5.18
CA GLU A 272 -17.51 -10.08 6.04
C GLU A 272 -18.77 -9.27 5.67
N GLY A 273 -18.62 -8.00 5.27
CA GLY A 273 -19.71 -7.12 4.84
C GLY A 273 -20.71 -6.77 5.95
N GLY A 274 -21.83 -6.15 5.54
CA GLY A 274 -22.99 -5.86 6.40
C GLY A 274 -22.66 -5.12 7.71
N GLN A 275 -23.21 -5.59 8.83
CA GLN A 275 -23.00 -4.97 10.14
C GLN A 275 -21.55 -5.14 10.61
N ALA A 276 -20.91 -6.29 10.35
CA ALA A 276 -19.52 -6.53 10.74
C ALA A 276 -18.58 -5.50 10.11
N ALA A 277 -18.80 -5.16 8.82
CA ALA A 277 -18.06 -4.10 8.16
C ALA A 277 -18.20 -2.74 8.83
N ILE A 278 -19.43 -2.36 9.17
CA ILE A 278 -19.71 -1.10 9.88
C ILE A 278 -19.02 -1.10 11.25
N ASP A 279 -19.03 -2.22 11.96
CA ASP A 279 -18.41 -2.36 13.27
C ASP A 279 -16.88 -2.22 13.19
N PHE A 280 -16.21 -2.88 12.23
CA PHE A 280 -14.76 -2.71 12.03
C PHE A 280 -14.39 -1.28 11.65
N VAL A 281 -15.15 -0.62 10.78
CA VAL A 281 -14.95 0.79 10.44
C VAL A 281 -15.13 1.67 11.68
N ASN A 282 -16.13 1.39 12.52
CA ASN A 282 -16.36 2.13 13.76
C ASN A 282 -15.27 1.90 14.80
N GLU A 283 -14.66 0.71 14.87
CA GLU A 283 -13.47 0.47 15.70
C GLU A 283 -12.28 1.31 15.25
N ILE A 284 -12.01 1.39 13.93
CA ILE A 284 -11.00 2.29 13.37
C ILE A 284 -11.31 3.73 13.74
N ARG A 285 -12.52 4.20 13.46
CA ARG A 285 -12.90 5.60 13.71
C ARG A 285 -12.87 5.97 15.19
N SER A 286 -13.27 5.05 16.07
CA SER A 286 -13.18 5.26 17.52
C SER A 286 -11.74 5.40 18.00
N ALA A 287 -10.78 4.70 17.39
CA ALA A 287 -9.36 4.84 17.73
C ALA A 287 -8.77 6.22 17.36
N HIS A 288 -9.47 6.98 16.48
CA HIS A 288 -9.07 8.30 16.00
C HIS A 288 -10.00 9.43 16.45
N ASP A 289 -10.93 9.16 17.37
CA ASP A 289 -11.96 10.09 17.83
C ASP A 289 -12.81 10.68 16.69
N LEU A 290 -13.14 9.87 15.68
CA LEU A 290 -13.91 10.27 14.50
C LEU A 290 -15.40 9.89 14.59
N PRO A 291 -16.31 10.62 13.91
CA PRO A 291 -17.72 10.29 13.90
C PRO A 291 -18.01 8.86 13.40
N LEU A 292 -18.77 8.12 14.20
CA LEU A 292 -19.15 6.75 13.89
C LEU A 292 -20.23 6.69 12.81
N VAL A 293 -20.20 5.64 12.01
CA VAL A 293 -21.19 5.32 10.99
C VAL A 293 -22.49 4.92 11.67
N THR A 294 -23.51 5.76 11.51
CA THR A 294 -24.87 5.56 12.02
C THR A 294 -25.95 5.80 10.97
N TYR A 295 -25.60 6.44 9.84
CA TYR A 295 -26.52 6.71 8.73
C TYR A 295 -26.83 5.48 7.87
N LEU A 296 -25.89 4.53 7.82
CA LEU A 296 -25.90 3.45 6.84
C LEU A 296 -26.61 2.21 7.40
N SER A 297 -27.51 1.63 6.60
CA SER A 297 -28.12 0.33 6.93
C SER A 297 -27.15 -0.80 6.62
N ALA A 298 -27.01 -1.76 7.53
CA ALA A 298 -26.23 -2.98 7.30
C ALA A 298 -26.74 -3.85 6.13
N THR A 299 -27.97 -3.61 5.65
CA THR A 299 -28.53 -4.30 4.47
C THR A 299 -28.24 -3.59 3.14
N ASP A 300 -27.65 -2.39 3.19
CA ASP A 300 -27.26 -1.63 2.01
C ASP A 300 -25.84 -2.05 1.58
N ALA A 301 -25.75 -3.15 0.83
CA ALA A 301 -24.47 -3.73 0.43
C ALA A 301 -23.62 -2.75 -0.41
N GLU A 302 -24.24 -1.98 -1.31
CA GLU A 302 -23.54 -0.99 -2.11
C GLU A 302 -22.96 0.10 -1.21
N GLY A 303 -23.79 0.71 -0.35
CA GLY A 303 -23.30 1.74 0.57
C GLY A 303 -22.23 1.25 1.55
N VAL A 304 -22.25 -0.03 1.95
CA VAL A 304 -21.17 -0.64 2.75
C VAL A 304 -19.87 -0.75 1.95
N THR A 305 -19.92 -1.18 0.69
CA THR A 305 -18.74 -1.19 -0.19
C THR A 305 -18.18 0.22 -0.36
N GLU A 306 -19.02 1.21 -0.61
CA GLU A 306 -18.60 2.61 -0.77
C GLU A 306 -17.95 3.16 0.51
N LEU A 307 -18.51 2.83 1.68
CA LEU A 307 -17.93 3.15 2.98
C LEU A 307 -16.52 2.57 3.11
N ILE A 308 -16.32 1.29 2.79
CA ILE A 308 -15.04 0.60 2.94
C ILE A 308 -13.99 1.18 1.99
N ILE A 309 -14.36 1.47 0.73
CA ILE A 309 -13.45 2.09 -0.25
C ILE A 309 -12.94 3.43 0.28
N GLU A 310 -13.83 4.28 0.78
CA GLU A 310 -13.47 5.58 1.32
C GLU A 310 -12.66 5.46 2.62
N GLU A 311 -13.05 4.56 3.51
CA GLU A 311 -12.37 4.37 4.79
C GLU A 311 -10.94 3.86 4.59
N ARG A 312 -10.73 2.95 3.63
CA ARG A 312 -9.41 2.45 3.26
C ARG A 312 -8.53 3.54 2.66
N ARG A 313 -9.11 4.41 1.83
CA ARG A 313 -8.42 5.57 1.26
C ARG A 313 -7.90 6.52 2.35
N ARG A 314 -8.71 6.74 3.40
CA ARG A 314 -8.40 7.68 4.49
C ARG A 314 -7.45 7.09 5.53
N SER A 315 -7.74 5.88 6.00
CA SER A 315 -6.95 5.19 7.03
C SER A 315 -5.51 4.96 6.55
N LEU A 316 -5.37 4.46 5.32
CA LEU A 316 -4.07 4.08 4.75
C LEU A 316 -3.44 5.22 3.92
N PHE A 317 -3.81 6.48 4.20
CA PHE A 317 -3.29 7.65 3.52
C PHE A 317 -1.75 7.69 3.61
N MET A 318 -1.07 7.79 2.46
CA MET A 318 0.39 7.81 2.34
C MET A 318 1.12 6.56 2.89
N GLU A 319 0.45 5.42 2.90
CA GLU A 319 1.06 4.12 3.22
C GLU A 319 1.25 3.23 1.98
N GLY A 320 0.87 3.72 0.79
CA GLY A 320 1.02 2.94 -0.45
C GLY A 320 0.14 1.69 -0.47
N ARG A 321 -1.04 1.73 0.14
CA ARG A 321 -1.95 0.57 0.17
C ARG A 321 -3.21 0.74 -0.67
N TYR A 322 -3.63 1.98 -0.92
CA TYR A 322 -4.85 2.24 -1.68
C TYR A 322 -4.76 1.83 -3.16
N TRP A 323 -3.54 1.57 -3.67
CA TRP A 323 -3.34 1.05 -5.01
C TRP A 323 -4.03 -0.30 -5.22
N ALA A 324 -3.82 -1.25 -4.31
CA ALA A 324 -4.41 -2.58 -4.41
C ALA A 324 -5.95 -2.54 -4.38
N THR A 325 -6.52 -1.60 -3.62
CA THR A 325 -7.97 -1.34 -3.62
C THR A 325 -8.47 -0.92 -4.99
N LYS A 326 -7.75 -0.01 -5.66
CA LYS A 326 -8.15 0.44 -7.00
C LYS A 326 -8.15 -0.70 -8.01
N ILE A 327 -7.19 -1.61 -7.89
CA ILE A 327 -7.10 -2.78 -8.76
C ILE A 327 -8.30 -3.71 -8.54
N ARG A 328 -8.61 -4.01 -7.27
CA ARG A 328 -9.66 -4.97 -6.89
C ARG A 328 -11.07 -4.43 -7.17
N GLU A 329 -11.30 -3.16 -6.88
CA GLU A 329 -12.60 -2.49 -7.03
C GLU A 329 -12.76 -1.81 -8.41
N ASP A 330 -11.82 -2.07 -9.34
CA ASP A 330 -11.79 -1.50 -10.69
C ASP A 330 -11.96 0.04 -10.75
N LEU A 331 -11.29 0.74 -9.84
CA LEU A 331 -11.46 2.18 -9.65
C LEU A 331 -10.62 3.00 -10.64
N TRP A 332 -11.30 3.85 -11.41
CA TRP A 332 -10.76 5.01 -12.15
C TRP A 332 -9.58 4.75 -13.06
N PHE A 333 -9.50 3.58 -13.65
CA PHE A 333 -8.64 3.37 -14.80
C PHE A 333 -9.50 2.68 -15.86
N PRO A 334 -10.05 3.42 -16.84
CA PRO A 334 -10.68 2.79 -17.99
C PRO A 334 -9.59 2.02 -18.70
N ARG A 335 -9.61 0.71 -18.46
CA ARG A 335 -8.69 -0.23 -19.07
C ARG A 335 -8.84 -0.13 -20.57
N GLY A 336 -7.72 -0.07 -21.28
CA GLY A 336 -7.77 0.04 -22.74
C GLY A 336 -8.11 1.41 -23.31
N VAL A 337 -8.37 2.45 -22.50
CA VAL A 337 -8.87 3.74 -23.02
C VAL A 337 -8.18 4.94 -22.37
N GLY A 338 -7.84 5.93 -23.21
CA GLY A 338 -7.36 7.24 -22.78
C GLY A 338 -5.84 7.38 -22.73
N SER A 339 -5.39 8.60 -22.50
CA SER A 339 -3.99 8.97 -22.25
C SER A 339 -3.99 9.93 -21.07
N THR A 340 -3.05 9.79 -20.13
CA THR A 340 -2.92 10.85 -19.12
C THR A 340 -2.44 12.14 -19.79
N PRO A 341 -2.72 13.33 -19.21
CA PRO A 341 -2.23 14.60 -19.74
C PRO A 341 -0.70 14.77 -19.72
N TYR A 342 0.02 13.82 -19.11
CA TYR A 342 1.48 13.72 -19.18
C TYR A 342 1.86 12.65 -20.22
N PRO A 343 3.03 12.74 -20.88
CA PRO A 343 3.48 11.80 -21.92
C PRO A 343 3.87 10.41 -21.36
N TYR A 344 3.17 9.96 -20.32
CA TYR A 344 3.30 8.65 -19.71
C TYR A 344 2.25 7.72 -20.33
N SER A 345 2.74 6.68 -21.01
CA SER A 345 1.87 5.63 -21.53
C SER A 345 1.73 4.56 -20.45
N TYR A 346 0.58 4.56 -19.77
CA TYR A 346 0.05 3.34 -19.18
C TYR A 346 -0.40 2.52 -20.38
N ARG A 347 0.35 1.46 -20.75
CA ARG A 347 0.02 0.58 -21.89
C ARG A 347 -1.23 -0.25 -21.57
N ASN A 348 -2.37 0.42 -21.37
CA ASN A 348 -3.61 -0.12 -20.81
C ASN A 348 -3.49 -0.67 -19.37
N GLY A 349 -2.30 -0.62 -18.76
CA GLY A 349 -2.03 -1.25 -17.47
C GLY A 349 -2.25 -0.32 -16.26
N ILE A 350 -3.02 -0.84 -15.31
CA ILE A 350 -3.11 -0.41 -13.90
C ILE A 350 -1.88 -0.82 -13.06
N ARG A 351 -0.84 -1.37 -13.69
CA ARG A 351 0.39 -1.86 -13.06
C ARG A 351 1.59 -1.44 -13.90
N MET A 352 2.76 -1.37 -13.27
CA MET A 352 4.03 -1.10 -13.94
C MET A 352 4.49 -2.33 -14.72
N VAL A 353 5.26 -2.09 -15.79
CA VAL A 353 5.95 -3.15 -16.54
C VAL A 353 7.36 -3.33 -15.98
N MET A 354 7.89 -4.55 -16.07
CA MET A 354 9.28 -4.84 -15.71
C MET A 354 10.24 -4.01 -16.59
N PRO A 355 11.41 -3.56 -16.07
CA PRO A 355 12.41 -2.86 -16.86
C PRO A 355 12.83 -3.66 -18.09
N GLU A 356 13.01 -2.94 -19.19
CA GLU A 356 13.46 -3.52 -20.46
C GLU A 356 14.79 -4.28 -20.32
N SER A 357 15.70 -3.76 -19.50
CA SER A 357 17.00 -4.38 -19.24
C SER A 357 16.90 -5.82 -18.72
N GLU A 358 15.84 -6.17 -17.97
CA GLU A 358 15.67 -7.54 -17.46
C GLU A 358 15.41 -8.53 -18.59
N PHE A 359 14.67 -8.13 -19.63
CA PHE A 359 14.44 -8.95 -20.82
C PHE A 359 15.70 -9.06 -21.70
N GLU A 360 16.60 -8.08 -21.63
CA GLU A 360 17.85 -8.09 -22.39
C GLU A 360 18.92 -8.99 -21.75
N ILE A 361 18.95 -9.07 -20.42
CA ILE A 361 19.98 -9.81 -19.68
C ILE A 361 19.54 -11.22 -19.29
N ASN A 362 18.25 -11.48 -19.09
CA ASN A 362 17.74 -12.78 -18.70
C ASN A 362 17.59 -13.70 -19.94
N PRO A 363 18.38 -14.78 -20.06
CA PRO A 363 18.34 -15.66 -21.24
C PRO A 363 17.04 -16.45 -21.39
N ASN A 364 16.17 -16.48 -20.36
CA ASN A 364 14.88 -17.16 -20.38
C ASN A 364 13.72 -16.24 -20.83
N LEU A 365 14.02 -14.99 -21.19
CA LEU A 365 13.04 -14.00 -21.60
C LEU A 365 13.31 -13.46 -23.00
N GLU A 366 12.25 -12.95 -23.64
CA GLU A 366 12.31 -12.19 -24.88
C GLU A 366 11.64 -10.84 -24.69
N LEU A 367 12.20 -9.77 -25.28
CA LEU A 367 11.60 -8.42 -25.23
C LEU A 367 10.16 -8.37 -25.77
N SER A 368 9.79 -9.32 -26.64
CA SER A 368 8.42 -9.51 -27.15
C SER A 368 7.39 -9.80 -26.05
N GLN A 369 7.84 -10.35 -24.91
CA GLN A 369 7.00 -10.68 -23.77
C GLN A 369 6.70 -9.48 -22.86
N ARG A 370 7.39 -8.34 -23.04
CA ARG A 370 7.24 -7.19 -22.15
C ARG A 370 5.86 -6.55 -22.22
N GLY A 371 5.19 -6.53 -21.09
CA GLY A 371 3.83 -6.05 -20.88
C GLY A 371 2.75 -7.04 -21.31
N THR A 372 3.08 -8.30 -21.64
CA THR A 372 2.04 -9.28 -22.04
C THR A 372 1.18 -9.72 -20.87
N MET A 373 1.69 -9.63 -19.64
CA MET A 373 0.95 -9.93 -18.41
C MET A 373 0.22 -8.71 -17.82
N CYS A 374 0.27 -7.55 -18.49
CA CYS A 374 -0.49 -6.34 -18.13
C CYS A 374 -1.97 -6.38 -18.59
N GLY A 375 -2.48 -7.55 -18.98
CA GLY A 375 -3.85 -7.74 -19.47
C GLY A 375 -4.94 -7.33 -18.47
N ASP A 376 -6.18 -7.25 -18.97
CA ASP A 376 -7.36 -6.70 -18.28
C ASP A 376 -7.88 -7.54 -17.10
N GLU A 377 -7.11 -8.47 -16.56
CA GLU A 377 -7.57 -9.31 -15.46
C GLU A 377 -7.70 -8.47 -14.18
N ALA A 378 -8.94 -8.21 -13.78
CA ALA A 378 -9.25 -7.93 -12.39
C ALA A 378 -8.81 -9.17 -11.58
N PRO A 379 -8.09 -9.01 -10.46
CA PRO A 379 -7.92 -10.13 -9.54
C PRO A 379 -9.32 -10.60 -9.07
N ALA A 380 -9.49 -11.92 -9.05
CA ALA A 380 -10.74 -12.61 -8.72
C ALA A 380 -11.25 -12.34 -7.30
#